data_AF-A0A843CLA6-F1
#
_entry.id   AF-A0A843CLA6-F1
#
_cell.length_a   1.000
_cell.length_b   1.000
_cell.length_c   1.000
_cell.angle_alpha   90.00
_cell.angle_beta   90.00
_cell.angle_gamma   90.00
#
_symmetry.space_group_name_H-M   'P 1'
#
loop_
_entity.id
_entity.type
_entity.pdbx_description
1 polymer ?
#
loop_
_entity_poly.entity_id
_entity_poly.type
_entity_poly.pdbx_seq_one_letter_code
_entity_poly.pdbx_strand_id
1 'polypeptide(L)'
;MGFEEAVRESGSSVLIDIEVTPGSKVLQVPSGYNEWRKRIEVKLSRNAQKGKANEQLIGEISSLFRIPGSRVSIESGSLNSKKTVMIKDIGRDDVIEVFRKMLERSRSPTAKKSILQPFQTAGKCFQRTVPVSLCHLRYQDLLSGALHTLR
;
A
#
# COMPACT_ATOMS: atom_id res chain seq x y z
N MET A 1 18.87 -2.35 -8.42
CA MET A 1 17.81 -3.07 -7.67
C MET A 1 17.12 -4.00 -8.66
N GLY A 2 17.31 -5.32 -8.56
CA GLY A 2 17.08 -6.26 -9.66
C GLY A 2 15.65 -6.70 -9.98
N PHE A 3 14.60 -6.00 -9.52
CA PHE A 3 13.20 -6.45 -9.70
C PHE A 3 12.69 -6.33 -11.14
N GLU A 4 13.36 -5.49 -11.94
CA GLU A 4 13.01 -5.22 -13.33
C GLU A 4 12.99 -6.48 -14.18
N GLU A 5 13.82 -7.48 -13.86
CA GLU A 5 13.91 -8.72 -14.63
C GLU A 5 12.74 -9.68 -14.38
N ALA A 6 12.03 -9.55 -13.26
CA ALA A 6 10.83 -10.35 -12.96
C ALA A 6 9.55 -9.78 -13.57
N VAL A 7 9.61 -8.54 -14.06
CA VAL A 7 8.48 -7.80 -14.60
C VAL A 7 8.69 -7.60 -16.11
N ARG A 8 7.87 -8.26 -16.92
CA ARG A 8 7.86 -8.12 -18.37
C ARG A 8 6.67 -7.27 -18.81
N GLU A 9 6.91 -6.31 -19.67
CA GLU A 9 5.84 -5.53 -20.29
C GLU A 9 5.38 -6.20 -21.59
N SER A 10 4.07 -6.25 -21.82
CA SER A 10 3.46 -6.75 -23.05
C SER A 10 2.33 -5.82 -23.47
N GLY A 11 2.70 -4.77 -24.21
CA GLY A 11 1.78 -3.74 -24.71
C GLY A 11 1.08 -3.00 -23.58
N SER A 12 -0.22 -3.23 -23.41
CA SER A 12 -1.04 -2.61 -22.35
C SER A 12 -1.17 -3.47 -21.09
N SER A 13 -0.42 -4.56 -21.00
CA SER A 13 -0.44 -5.49 -19.87
C SER A 13 0.97 -5.76 -19.37
N VAL A 14 1.07 -6.10 -18.09
CA VAL A 14 2.34 -6.44 -17.44
C VAL A 14 2.27 -7.86 -16.92
N LEU A 15 3.33 -8.62 -17.19
CA LEU A 15 3.53 -10.00 -16.77
C LEU A 15 4.55 -10.02 -15.64
N ILE A 16 4.19 -10.68 -14.54
CA ILE A 16 5.00 -10.76 -13.34
C ILE A 16 5.28 -12.23 -13.05
N ASP A 17 6.56 -12.58 -12.98
CA ASP A 17 7.00 -13.90 -12.58
C ASP A 17 7.10 -14.02 -11.06
N ILE A 18 6.25 -14.89 -10.50
CA ILE A 18 6.07 -15.08 -9.07
C ILE A 18 6.34 -16.54 -8.71
N GLU A 19 6.96 -16.75 -7.55
CA GLU A 19 7.06 -18.06 -6.90
C GLU A 19 6.18 -18.08 -5.65
N VAL A 20 5.18 -18.94 -5.66
CA VAL A 20 4.15 -19.04 -4.62
C VAL A 20 4.49 -20.21 -3.69
N THR A 21 4.56 -19.92 -2.40
CA THR A 21 4.63 -20.93 -1.33
C THR A 21 3.27 -21.04 -0.64
N PRO A 22 2.45 -22.05 -0.99
CA PRO A 22 1.15 -22.28 -0.37
C PRO A 22 1.27 -22.93 1.02
N GLY A 23 0.24 -22.77 1.86
CA GLY A 23 0.19 -23.40 3.19
C GLY A 23 1.13 -22.77 4.22
N SER A 24 1.50 -21.50 4.04
CA SER A 24 2.29 -20.78 5.02
C SER A 24 1.43 -20.38 6.23
N LYS A 25 2.03 -20.34 7.42
CA LYS A 25 1.37 -19.82 8.62
C LYS A 25 1.12 -18.31 8.54
N VAL A 26 1.88 -17.60 7.70
CA VAL A 26 1.82 -16.15 7.55
C VAL A 26 1.51 -15.80 6.10
N LEU A 27 0.54 -14.90 5.90
CA LEU A 27 0.23 -14.30 4.61
C LEU A 27 1.20 -13.14 4.37
N GLN A 28 2.07 -13.25 3.36
CA GLN A 28 3.02 -12.19 3.01
C GLN A 28 3.17 -12.08 1.50
N VAL A 29 2.72 -10.94 0.97
CA VAL A 29 2.75 -10.60 -0.45
C VAL A 29 3.26 -9.17 -0.57
N PRO A 30 4.48 -8.92 -1.09
CA PRO A 30 5.60 -9.84 -1.37
C PRO A 30 6.39 -10.23 -0.09
N SER A 31 6.89 -11.47 -0.01
CA SER A 31 7.81 -11.90 1.08
C SER A 31 9.27 -11.52 0.80
N GLY A 32 9.65 -11.41 -0.47
CA GLY A 32 11.03 -11.19 -0.87
C GLY A 32 11.22 -11.24 -2.38
N TYR A 33 12.46 -11.02 -2.81
CA TYR A 33 12.88 -11.18 -4.20
C TYR A 33 14.14 -12.03 -4.25
N ASN A 34 14.10 -13.06 -5.09
CA ASN A 34 15.26 -13.92 -5.32
C ASN A 34 15.96 -13.46 -6.60
N GLU A 35 17.09 -12.74 -6.43
CA GLU A 35 17.87 -12.17 -7.54
C GLU A 35 18.47 -13.23 -8.47
N TRP A 36 18.79 -14.42 -7.95
CA TRP A 36 19.33 -15.51 -8.77
C TRP A 36 18.28 -16.08 -9.72
N ARG A 37 17.08 -16.32 -9.19
CA ARG A 37 15.97 -16.92 -9.95
C ARG A 37 15.13 -15.87 -10.69
N LYS A 38 15.37 -14.59 -10.42
CA LYS A 38 14.67 -13.43 -10.98
C LYS A 38 13.15 -13.53 -10.77
N ARG A 39 12.73 -13.95 -9.57
CA ARG A 39 11.33 -14.20 -9.21
C ARG A 39 10.97 -13.59 -7.87
N ILE A 40 9.75 -13.09 -7.78
CA ILE A 40 9.19 -12.51 -6.55
C ILE A 40 8.60 -13.65 -5.71
N GLU A 41 8.98 -13.74 -4.44
CA GLU A 41 8.49 -14.77 -3.53
C GLU A 41 7.23 -14.30 -2.82
N VAL A 42 6.20 -15.15 -2.84
CA VAL A 42 4.89 -14.87 -2.24
C VAL A 42 4.48 -16.03 -1.34
N LYS A 43 4.10 -15.72 -0.10
CA LYS A 43 3.62 -16.70 0.87
C LYS A 43 2.12 -16.57 1.03
N LEU A 44 1.41 -17.67 0.75
CA LEU A 44 -0.04 -17.74 0.86
C LEU A 44 -0.43 -18.62 2.04
N SER A 45 -1.45 -18.19 2.77
CA SER A 45 -1.97 -18.94 3.90
C SER A 45 -2.86 -20.11 3.46
N ARG A 46 -3.51 -20.01 2.30
CA ARG A 46 -4.31 -21.09 1.74
C ARG A 46 -3.43 -22.23 1.23
N ASN A 47 -3.90 -23.46 1.46
CA ASN A 47 -3.30 -24.66 0.90
C ASN A 47 -3.48 -24.72 -0.62
N ALA A 48 -2.58 -25.40 -1.32
CA ALA A 48 -2.66 -25.67 -2.76
C ALA A 48 -3.72 -26.74 -3.11
N GLN A 49 -4.94 -26.60 -2.59
CA GLN A 49 -6.03 -27.54 -2.84
C GLN A 49 -7.11 -26.87 -3.67
N LYS A 50 -7.50 -27.53 -4.78
CA LYS A 50 -8.61 -27.13 -5.66
C LYS A 50 -8.58 -25.66 -6.12
N GLY A 51 -7.41 -25.09 -6.35
CA GLY A 51 -7.29 -23.70 -6.83
C GLY A 51 -7.50 -22.59 -5.77
N LYS A 52 -7.73 -22.93 -4.50
CA LYS A 52 -7.91 -21.93 -3.42
C LYS A 52 -6.72 -20.98 -3.25
N ALA A 53 -5.50 -21.47 -3.53
CA ALA A 53 -4.31 -20.64 -3.54
C ALA A 53 -4.32 -19.64 -4.71
N ASN A 54 -4.89 -20.00 -5.86
CA ASN A 54 -5.00 -19.11 -7.01
C ASN A 54 -6.00 -17.98 -6.74
N GLU A 55 -7.15 -18.30 -6.15
CA GLU A 55 -8.15 -17.30 -5.73
C GLU A 55 -7.56 -16.33 -4.70
N GLN A 56 -6.83 -16.84 -3.70
CA GLN A 56 -6.18 -16.00 -2.71
C GLN A 56 -5.10 -15.11 -3.37
N LEU A 57 -4.29 -15.65 -4.27
CA LEU A 57 -3.28 -14.86 -4.98
C LEU A 57 -3.91 -13.70 -5.76
N ILE A 58 -4.99 -13.96 -6.50
CA ILE A 58 -5.70 -12.93 -7.26
C ILE A 58 -6.28 -11.87 -6.31
N GLY A 59 -6.86 -12.26 -5.18
CA GLY A 59 -7.38 -11.33 -4.18
C GLY A 59 -6.31 -10.45 -3.54
N GLU A 60 -5.15 -11.03 -3.20
CA GLU A 60 -4.02 -10.28 -2.64
C GLU A 60 -3.46 -9.29 -3.67
N ILE A 61 -3.24 -9.73 -4.91
CA ILE A 61 -2.75 -8.85 -6.00
C ILE A 61 -3.77 -7.75 -6.29
N SER A 62 -5.05 -8.08 -6.39
CA SER A 62 -6.14 -7.11 -6.56
C SER A 62 -6.13 -6.06 -5.45
N SER A 63 -5.95 -6.48 -4.19
CA SER A 63 -5.87 -5.57 -3.03
C SER A 63 -4.61 -4.71 -3.04
N LEU A 64 -3.47 -5.26 -3.44
CA LEU A 64 -2.18 -4.56 -3.52
C LEU A 64 -2.21 -3.44 -4.57
N PHE A 65 -2.71 -3.74 -5.76
CA PHE A 65 -2.76 -2.78 -6.87
C PHE A 65 -4.05 -1.95 -6.90
N ARG A 66 -5.01 -2.22 -6.00
CA ARG A 66 -6.36 -1.61 -5.98
C ARG A 66 -7.10 -1.70 -7.32
N ILE A 67 -6.90 -2.81 -8.02
CA ILE A 67 -7.53 -3.12 -9.31
C ILE A 67 -8.56 -4.23 -9.12
N PRO A 68 -9.62 -4.29 -9.94
CA PRO A 68 -10.56 -5.41 -9.87
C PRO A 68 -9.88 -6.72 -10.26
N GLY A 69 -10.23 -7.81 -9.57
CA GLY A 69 -9.71 -9.16 -9.87
C GLY A 69 -9.93 -9.59 -11.33
N SER A 70 -10.92 -9.03 -12.03
CA SER A 70 -11.15 -9.26 -13.47
C SER A 70 -10.00 -8.79 -14.38
N ARG A 71 -9.15 -7.87 -13.91
CA ARG A 71 -7.96 -7.39 -14.63
C ARG A 71 -6.70 -8.19 -14.32
N VAL A 72 -6.77 -9.10 -13.36
CA VAL A 72 -5.68 -9.98 -12.95
C VAL A 72 -5.98 -11.38 -13.46
N SER A 73 -5.06 -11.95 -14.24
CA SER A 73 -5.19 -13.31 -14.74
C SER A 73 -3.87 -14.07 -14.56
N ILE A 74 -3.97 -15.39 -14.43
CA ILE A 74 -2.80 -16.27 -14.39
C ILE A 74 -2.58 -16.76 -15.82
N GLU A 75 -1.50 -16.31 -16.47
CA GLU A 75 -1.16 -16.72 -17.83
C GLU A 75 -0.59 -18.14 -17.85
N SER A 76 0.26 -18.47 -16.87
CA SER A 76 0.96 -19.75 -16.83
C SER A 76 1.23 -20.21 -15.40
N GLY A 77 1.26 -21.53 -15.21
CA GLY A 77 1.61 -22.13 -13.92
C GLY A 77 0.44 -22.33 -12.95
N SER A 78 -0.80 -22.42 -13.43
CA SER A 78 -1.98 -22.62 -12.56
C SER A 78 -1.88 -23.83 -11.62
N LEU A 79 -1.18 -24.88 -12.05
CA LEU A 79 -0.93 -26.12 -11.29
C LEU A 79 0.39 -26.11 -10.52
N ASN A 80 1.34 -25.24 -10.87
CA ASN A 80 2.68 -25.21 -10.30
C ASN A 80 2.86 -24.04 -9.31
N SER A 81 3.87 -24.12 -8.45
CA SER A 81 4.25 -23.04 -7.54
C SER A 81 4.84 -21.84 -8.28
N LYS A 82 5.42 -22.08 -9.46
CA LYS A 82 5.92 -21.04 -10.37
C LYS A 82 4.77 -20.53 -11.22
N LYS A 83 4.41 -19.27 -11.06
CA LYS A 83 3.27 -18.64 -11.75
C LYS A 83 3.69 -17.38 -12.46
N THR A 84 3.05 -17.12 -13.59
CA THR A 84 3.16 -15.85 -14.31
C THR A 84 1.80 -15.18 -14.26
N VAL A 85 1.74 -14.03 -13.60
CA VAL A 85 0.51 -13.25 -13.43
C VAL A 85 0.51 -12.11 -14.42
N MET A 86 -0.57 -11.99 -15.18
CA MET A 86 -0.83 -10.89 -16.09
C MET A 86 -1.76 -9.89 -15.41
N ILE A 87 -1.38 -8.62 -15.44
CA ILE A 87 -2.19 -7.49 -15.00
C ILE A 87 -2.44 -6.59 -16.20
N LYS A 88 -3.71 -6.32 -16.48
CA LYS A 88 -4.12 -5.39 -17.55
C LYS A 88 -4.19 -3.96 -17.02
N ASP A 89 -3.90 -2.98 -17.88
CA ASP A 89 -4.10 -1.55 -17.61
C ASP A 89 -3.17 -0.98 -16.52
N ILE A 90 -1.93 -1.50 -16.43
CA ILE A 90 -0.90 -0.98 -15.52
C ILE A 90 0.45 -0.83 -16.25
N GLY A 91 1.22 0.19 -15.89
CA GLY A 91 2.58 0.38 -16.39
C GLY A 91 3.59 -0.49 -15.65
N ARG A 92 4.68 -0.84 -16.32
CA ARG A 92 5.80 -1.56 -15.69
C ARG A 92 6.40 -0.80 -14.51
N ASP A 93 6.52 0.53 -14.64
CA ASP A 93 7.12 1.39 -13.62
C ASP A 93 6.27 1.43 -12.33
N ASP A 94 4.94 1.58 -12.45
CA ASP A 94 4.01 1.52 -11.32
C ASP A 94 4.14 0.21 -10.54
N VAL A 95 4.27 -0.91 -11.25
CA VAL A 95 4.43 -2.22 -10.63
C VAL A 95 5.72 -2.28 -9.80
N ILE A 96 6.83 -1.81 -10.37
CA ILE A 96 8.13 -1.76 -9.69
C ILE A 96 8.06 -0.86 -8.46
N GLU A 97 7.40 0.30 -8.57
CA GLU A 97 7.25 1.24 -7.46
C GLU A 97 6.44 0.64 -6.31
N VAL A 98 5.33 -0.03 -6.59
CA VAL A 98 4.50 -0.69 -5.57
C VAL A 98 5.29 -1.79 -4.86
N PHE A 99 6.03 -2.62 -5.61
CA PHE A 99 6.86 -3.67 -5.01
C PHE A 99 7.99 -3.09 -4.15
N ARG A 100 8.63 -2.01 -4.60
CA ARG A 100 9.66 -1.29 -3.83
C ARG A 100 9.08 -0.80 -2.50
N LYS A 101 7.95 -0.09 -2.53
CA LYS A 101 7.27 0.44 -1.34
C LYS A 101 6.89 -0.65 -0.33
N MET A 102 6.46 -1.82 -0.80
CA MET A 102 6.09 -2.93 0.09
C MET A 102 7.29 -3.60 0.75
N LEU A 103 8.40 -3.76 0.03
CA LEU A 103 9.63 -4.33 0.60
C LEU A 103 10.29 -3.37 1.60
N GLU A 104 10.16 -2.06 1.40
CA GLU A 104 10.63 -1.06 2.36
C GLU A 104 9.83 -1.12 3.68
N ARG A 105 8.51 -1.39 3.61
CA ARG A 105 7.66 -1.54 4.80
C ARG A 105 8.00 -2.75 5.67
N SER A 106 8.43 -3.86 5.07
CA SER A 106 8.78 -5.07 5.82
C SER A 106 10.20 -5.03 6.42
N ARG A 107 11.07 -4.13 5.94
CA ARG A 107 12.45 -3.98 6.40
C ARG A 107 12.66 -3.03 7.57
N SER A 108 11.62 -2.37 8.11
CA SER A 108 11.78 -1.47 9.26
C SER A 108 11.34 -2.09 10.59
N PRO A 109 12.24 -2.74 11.35
CA PRO A 109 12.11 -2.85 12.80
C PRO A 109 13.11 -1.88 13.45
N THR A 110 12.83 -0.58 13.51
CA THR A 110 13.31 0.34 14.57
C THR A 110 12.83 1.78 14.35
N ALA A 111 12.27 2.36 15.39
CA ALA A 111 11.90 3.77 15.46
C ALA A 111 13.09 4.70 15.18
N LYS A 112 12.88 5.78 14.40
CA LYS A 112 13.22 7.19 14.73
C LYS A 112 13.16 8.11 13.48
N LYS A 113 12.30 9.13 13.61
CA LYS A 113 12.56 10.58 13.45
C LYS A 113 12.98 11.15 12.08
N SER A 114 12.24 12.19 11.70
CA SER A 114 12.47 13.16 10.61
C SER A 114 12.25 12.56 9.22
N ILE A 115 11.36 13.10 8.40
CA ILE A 115 11.43 14.45 7.87
C ILE A 115 10.01 14.95 7.57
N LEU A 116 9.78 16.20 7.98
CA LEU A 116 8.71 17.07 7.49
C LEU A 116 8.57 16.93 5.97
N GLN A 117 7.39 16.54 5.49
CA GLN A 117 7.06 16.83 4.11
C GLN A 117 6.74 18.32 4.03
N PRO A 118 7.46 19.13 3.22
CA PRO A 118 7.00 20.46 2.90
C PRO A 118 5.68 20.32 2.15
N PHE A 119 4.63 20.87 2.76
CA PHE A 119 3.33 21.07 2.15
C PHE A 119 3.52 21.97 0.92
N GLN A 120 3.71 21.38 -0.26
CA GLN A 120 3.74 22.13 -1.51
C GLN A 120 2.31 22.46 -1.93
N THR A 121 1.91 23.68 -1.54
CA THR A 121 1.09 24.65 -2.25
C THR A 121 0.53 24.23 -3.62
N ALA A 122 -0.80 24.19 -3.72
CA ALA A 122 -1.56 24.77 -4.84
C ALA A 122 -3.07 24.75 -4.54
N GLY A 123 -3.70 25.93 -4.46
CA GLY A 123 -5.16 26.00 -4.32
C GLY A 123 -5.71 27.39 -4.04
N LYS A 124 -5.63 28.27 -5.05
CA LYS A 124 -6.32 29.57 -5.14
C LYS A 124 -7.74 29.55 -4.55
N CYS A 125 -8.06 30.50 -3.70
CA CYS A 125 -9.40 31.10 -3.66
C CYS A 125 -9.24 32.62 -3.55
N PHE A 126 -9.26 33.25 -4.72
CA PHE A 126 -9.20 34.69 -4.89
C PHE A 126 -10.63 35.23 -4.87
N GLN A 127 -10.83 36.17 -3.96
CA GLN A 127 -11.87 37.20 -3.87
C GLN A 127 -13.31 36.75 -3.53
N ARG A 128 -13.75 37.19 -2.35
CA ARG A 128 -14.72 38.29 -2.27
C ARG A 128 -14.63 39.04 -0.94
N THR A 129 -14.84 40.33 -1.10
CA THR A 129 -14.63 41.45 -0.17
C THR A 129 -15.85 41.62 0.76
N VAL A 130 -15.58 42.18 1.96
CA VAL A 130 -16.44 42.95 2.91
C VAL A 130 -17.58 42.26 3.72
N PRO A 131 -18.02 42.82 4.88
CA PRO A 131 -17.29 43.55 5.95
C PRO A 131 -17.68 43.16 7.41
N VAL A 132 -16.85 43.66 8.34
CA VAL A 132 -16.99 43.82 9.81
C VAL A 132 -18.41 43.96 10.39
N SER A 133 -18.73 43.20 11.45
CA SER A 133 -19.42 43.71 12.66
C SER A 133 -19.41 42.71 13.84
N LEU A 134 -19.09 43.26 15.02
CA LEU A 134 -19.48 42.86 16.38
C LEU A 134 -19.57 41.38 16.77
N CYS A 135 -18.69 40.95 17.69
CA CYS A 135 -19.16 40.20 18.85
C CYS A 135 -18.29 40.53 20.07
N HIS A 136 -18.83 41.43 20.89
CA HIS A 136 -18.34 41.82 22.19
C HIS A 136 -18.89 40.84 23.24
N LEU A 137 -18.16 40.71 24.36
CA LEU A 137 -18.60 40.28 25.70
C LEU A 137 -18.54 38.80 26.13
N ARG A 138 -17.82 38.66 27.26
CA ARG A 138 -18.06 37.81 28.45
C ARG A 138 -17.47 36.40 28.45
N TYR A 139 -16.28 36.28 29.07
CA TYR A 139 -15.99 35.19 29.99
C TYR A 139 -14.86 35.57 30.97
N GLN A 140 -15.11 36.56 31.83
CA GLN A 140 -14.34 36.79 33.07
C GLN A 140 -15.26 36.44 34.24
N ASP A 141 -15.37 35.16 34.59
CA ASP A 141 -16.14 34.70 35.77
C ASP A 141 -15.62 33.34 36.29
N LEU A 142 -14.29 33.18 36.46
CA LEU A 142 -13.71 31.93 36.99
C LEU A 142 -12.56 32.10 38.01
N LEU A 143 -12.36 33.31 38.56
CA LEU A 143 -11.27 33.58 39.51
C LEU A 143 -11.68 34.43 40.73
N SER A 144 -12.80 34.12 41.38
CA SER A 144 -13.09 34.67 42.72
C SER A 144 -14.00 33.77 43.54
N GLY A 145 -13.45 32.71 44.12
CA GLY A 145 -14.24 31.78 44.93
C GLY A 145 -13.47 30.91 45.92
N ALA A 146 -12.22 31.24 46.24
CA ALA A 146 -11.44 30.47 47.21
C ALA A 146 -10.58 31.42 48.04
N LEU A 147 -11.18 32.05 49.06
CA LEU A 147 -10.53 32.63 50.24
C LEU A 147 -11.62 33.21 51.15
N HIS A 148 -12.18 32.40 52.06
CA HIS A 148 -12.58 32.81 53.44
C HIS A 148 -13.42 31.73 54.12
N THR A 149 -12.76 30.79 54.80
CA THR A 149 -13.31 30.11 55.98
C THR A 149 -12.22 29.98 57.03
N LEU A 150 -11.95 31.10 57.71
CA LEU A 150 -11.39 31.10 59.06
C LEU A 150 -12.52 31.51 60.00
N ARG A 151 -13.03 30.54 60.75
CA ARG A 151 -13.56 30.76 62.09
C ARG A 151 -13.33 29.50 62.91
#